data_AF-A0A163XLH6-F1
#
_entry.id   AF-A0A163XLH6-F1
#
_cell.length_a   1.000
_cell.length_b   1.000
_cell.length_c   1.000
_cell.angle_alpha   90.00
_cell.angle_beta   90.00
_cell.angle_gamma   90.00
#
_symmetry.space_group_name_H-M   'P 1'
#
loop_
_entity.id
_entity.type
_entity.pdbx_description
1 polymer ?
#
loop_
_entity_poly.entity_id
_entity_poly.type
_entity_poly.pdbx_seq_one_letter_code
_entity_poly.pdbx_strand_id
1 'polypeptide(L)'
;MSAPLVVSIPHRLGREEAARRLKTGLTRAATNVPMLKVDEERWDGDRMIFRVRAMGQAASGHVDVAEDHVTVEVVLPWLLQRFAEVAQAAIKSRGNLLLTKKS
;
A
#
# COMPACT_ATOMS: atom_id res chain seq x y z
N MET A 1 0.00 7.68 17.63
CA MET A 1 -0.91 7.02 16.68
C MET A 1 -0.47 7.43 15.28
N SER A 2 -0.36 6.50 14.33
CA SER A 2 -0.02 6.86 12.95
C SER A 2 -1.16 7.67 12.33
N ALA A 3 -0.86 8.79 11.66
CA ALA A 3 -1.86 9.50 10.88
C ALA A 3 -2.28 8.65 9.66
N PRO A 4 -3.57 8.55 9.33
CA PRO A 4 -4.01 7.87 8.12
C PRO A 4 -3.56 8.64 6.88
N LEU A 5 -3.11 7.91 5.86
CA LEU A 5 -2.94 8.46 4.53
C LEU A 5 -4.28 8.34 3.80
N VAL A 6 -4.85 9.49 3.42
CA VAL A 6 -6.11 9.57 2.67
C VAL A 6 -5.79 10.00 1.25
N VAL A 7 -6.28 9.24 0.26
CA VAL A 7 -6.13 9.53 -1.17
C VAL A 7 -7.52 9.51 -1.80
N SER A 8 -7.86 10.57 -2.54
CA SER A 8 -9.09 10.61 -3.35
C SER A 8 -8.73 10.49 -4.83
N ILE A 9 -9.44 9.61 -5.54
CA ILE A 9 -9.22 9.28 -6.94
C ILE A 9 -10.52 9.60 -7.71
N PRO A 10 -10.57 10.69 -8.50
CA PRO A 10 -11.77 11.04 -9.26
C PRO A 10 -12.03 10.07 -10.42
N HIS A 11 -13.30 9.84 -10.75
CA HIS A 11 -13.75 9.03 -11.88
C HIS A 11 -15.07 9.54 -12.47
N ARG A 12 -15.45 8.99 -13.64
CA ARG A 12 -16.72 9.30 -14.32
C ARG A 12 -17.58 8.06 -14.58
N LEU A 13 -17.28 6.96 -13.89
CA LEU A 13 -17.91 5.67 -14.14
C LEU A 13 -19.29 5.53 -13.49
N GLY A 14 -19.62 6.40 -12.53
CA GLY A 14 -20.70 6.16 -11.59
C GLY A 14 -20.30 5.12 -10.53
N ARG A 15 -21.04 5.10 -9.43
CA ARG A 15 -20.69 4.31 -8.24
C ARG A 15 -20.69 2.81 -8.47
N GLU A 16 -21.76 2.28 -9.07
CA GLU A 16 -21.94 0.83 -9.26
C GLU A 16 -20.84 0.22 -10.14
N GLU A 17 -20.53 0.88 -11.26
CA GLU A 17 -19.49 0.41 -12.19
C GLU A 17 -18.09 0.57 -11.60
N ALA A 18 -17.84 1.65 -10.84
CA ALA A 18 -16.57 1.81 -10.11
C ALA A 18 -16.39 0.71 -9.06
N ALA A 19 -17.40 0.42 -8.24
CA ALA A 19 -17.37 -0.64 -7.25
C ALA A 19 -17.18 -2.01 -7.91
N ARG A 20 -17.89 -2.30 -9.01
CA ARG A 20 -17.73 -3.55 -9.78
C ARG A 20 -16.30 -3.72 -10.28
N ARG A 21 -15.70 -2.65 -10.85
CA ARG A 21 -14.31 -2.70 -11.32
C ARG A 21 -13.32 -2.94 -10.19
N LEU A 22 -13.48 -2.24 -9.07
CA LEU A 22 -12.60 -2.42 -7.90
C LEU A 22 -12.68 -3.84 -7.35
N LYS A 23 -13.89 -4.41 -7.20
CA LYS A 23 -14.12 -5.81 -6.80
C LYS A 23 -13.39 -6.80 -7.70
N THR A 24 -13.34 -6.54 -9.01
CA THR A 24 -12.64 -7.42 -9.97
C THR A 24 -11.15 -7.11 -10.11
N GLY A 25 -10.71 -5.92 -9.69
CA GLY A 25 -9.42 -5.34 -10.02
C GLY A 25 -8.40 -5.36 -8.88
N LEU A 26 -8.82 -5.41 -7.61
CA LEU A 26 -7.89 -5.29 -6.47
C LEU A 26 -6.87 -6.43 -6.45
N THR A 27 -7.31 -7.67 -6.66
CA THR A 27 -6.43 -8.85 -6.77
C THR A 27 -5.37 -8.67 -7.87
N ARG A 28 -5.73 -8.04 -9.00
CA ARG A 28 -4.78 -7.74 -10.08
C ARG A 28 -3.81 -6.63 -9.70
N ALA A 29 -4.30 -5.56 -9.08
CA ALA A 29 -3.47 -4.45 -8.62
C ALA A 29 -2.43 -4.91 -7.59
N ALA A 30 -2.82 -5.78 -6.65
CA ALA A 30 -1.90 -6.37 -5.67
C ALA A 30 -0.83 -7.24 -6.32
N THR A 31 -1.17 -8.00 -7.36
CA THR A 31 -0.22 -8.84 -8.11
C THR A 31 0.88 -8.01 -8.79
N ASN A 32 0.58 -6.77 -9.18
CA ASN A 32 1.52 -5.87 -9.85
C ASN A 32 2.45 -5.11 -8.90
N VAL A 33 2.29 -5.26 -7.58
CA VAL A 33 3.18 -4.67 -6.58
C VAL A 33 3.99 -5.79 -5.92
N PRO A 34 5.19 -6.09 -6.44
CA PRO A 34 6.07 -7.08 -5.81
C PRO A 34 6.26 -6.72 -4.34
N MET A 35 6.17 -7.70 -3.45
CA MET A 35 6.20 -7.58 -1.98
C MET A 35 4.89 -7.21 -1.28
N LEU A 36 3.80 -6.88 -1.98
CA LEU A 36 2.50 -6.63 -1.37
C LEU A 36 1.62 -7.89 -1.42
N LYS A 37 1.15 -8.32 -0.25
CA LYS A 37 0.20 -9.43 -0.09
C LYS A 37 -1.11 -8.89 0.46
N VAL A 38 -2.24 -9.27 -0.14
CA VAL A 38 -3.56 -9.03 0.45
C VAL A 38 -3.82 -10.12 1.47
N ASP A 39 -4.02 -9.74 2.74
CA ASP A 39 -4.38 -10.66 3.81
C ASP A 39 -5.90 -10.79 3.93
N GLU A 40 -6.61 -9.67 3.81
CA GLU A 40 -8.08 -9.62 3.89
C GLU A 40 -8.63 -8.61 2.89
N GLU A 41 -9.74 -8.98 2.27
CA GLU A 41 -10.59 -8.12 1.45
C GLU A 41 -12.04 -8.46 1.77
N ARG A 42 -12.80 -7.47 2.27
CA ARG A 42 -14.21 -7.61 2.56
C ARG A 42 -14.98 -6.44 1.99
N TRP A 43 -16.00 -6.74 1.22
CA TRP A 43 -16.93 -5.74 0.69
C TRP A 43 -18.21 -5.68 1.51
N ASP A 44 -18.70 -4.46 1.71
CA ASP A 44 -20.01 -4.13 2.28
C ASP A 44 -20.63 -3.03 1.42
N GLY A 45 -21.50 -3.43 0.48
CA GLY A 45 -22.03 -2.54 -0.55
C GLY A 45 -20.91 -1.91 -1.40
N ASP A 46 -20.77 -0.59 -1.22
CA ASP A 46 -19.81 0.30 -1.91
C ASP A 46 -18.56 0.61 -1.08
N ARG A 47 -18.44 0.01 0.11
CA ARG A 47 -17.27 0.11 0.97
C ARG A 47 -16.49 -1.19 0.93
N MET A 48 -15.17 -1.09 0.87
CA MET A 48 -14.25 -2.21 1.01
C MET A 48 -13.38 -1.98 2.23
N ILE A 49 -13.30 -2.98 3.11
CA ILE A 49 -12.30 -3.03 4.17
C ILE A 49 -11.20 -3.98 3.70
N PHE A 50 -9.96 -3.56 3.84
CA PHE A 50 -8.82 -4.35 3.41
C PHE A 50 -7.70 -4.36 4.43
N ARG A 51 -6.93 -5.45 4.41
CA ARG A 51 -5.66 -5.59 5.11
C ARG A 51 -4.61 -6.08 4.13
N VAL A 52 -3.51 -5.34 4.03
CA VAL A 52 -2.36 -5.70 3.19
C VAL A 52 -1.12 -5.85 4.03
N ARG A 53 -0.23 -6.76 3.64
CA ARG A 53 1.09 -6.95 4.23
C ARG A 53 2.16 -6.65 3.20
N ALA A 54 3.12 -5.82 3.55
CA ALA A 54 4.32 -5.62 2.77
C ALA A 54 5.53 -5.62 3.70
N MET A 55 6.63 -6.27 3.29
CA MET A 55 7.89 -6.30 4.05
C MET A 55 7.72 -6.72 5.53
N GLY A 56 6.83 -7.68 5.81
CA GLY A 56 6.56 -8.15 7.18
C GLY A 56 5.74 -7.20 8.04
N GLN A 57 5.22 -6.11 7.49
CA GLN A 57 4.33 -5.17 8.17
C GLN A 57 2.94 -5.20 7.56
N ALA A 58 1.92 -5.06 8.40
CA ALA A 58 0.54 -4.99 7.95
C ALA A 58 0.02 -3.56 8.02
N ALA A 59 -0.71 -3.15 6.98
CA ALA A 59 -1.52 -1.94 6.94
C ALA A 59 -2.98 -2.33 6.78
N SER A 60 -3.85 -1.59 7.45
CA SER A 60 -5.30 -1.73 7.33
C SER A 60 -5.88 -0.45 6.81
N GLY A 61 -6.92 -0.57 6.01
CA GLY A 61 -7.58 0.58 5.42
C GLY A 61 -8.97 0.24 4.94
N HIS A 62 -9.61 1.24 4.37
CA HIS A 62 -10.85 1.06 3.65
C HIS A 62 -10.87 1.90 2.39
N VAL A 63 -11.76 1.51 1.49
CA VAL A 63 -12.08 2.24 0.27
C VAL A 63 -13.57 2.53 0.28
N ASP A 64 -13.93 3.79 0.09
CA ASP A 64 -15.31 4.22 -0.09
C ASP A 64 -15.50 4.67 -1.54
N VAL A 65 -16.47 4.08 -2.24
CA VAL A 65 -16.79 4.42 -3.63
C VAL A 65 -17.97 5.40 -3.65
N ALA A 66 -17.71 6.61 -4.14
CA ALA A 66 -18.73 7.63 -4.39
C ALA A 66 -19.09 7.67 -5.89
N GLU A 67 -19.94 8.63 -6.27
CA GLU A 67 -20.45 8.73 -7.64
C GLU A 67 -19.37 9.16 -8.64
N ASP A 68 -18.49 10.04 -8.20
CA ASP A 68 -17.50 10.74 -9.02
C ASP A 68 -16.07 10.59 -8.48
N HIS A 69 -15.88 9.86 -7.38
CA HIS A 69 -14.57 9.62 -6.81
C HIS A 69 -14.54 8.37 -5.92
N VAL A 70 -13.35 7.88 -5.67
CA VAL A 70 -13.07 6.83 -4.69
C VAL A 70 -12.14 7.40 -3.65
N THR A 71 -12.47 7.23 -2.37
CA THR A 71 -11.59 7.60 -1.27
C THR A 71 -10.94 6.36 -0.70
N VAL A 72 -9.61 6.38 -0.59
CA VAL A 72 -8.81 5.32 0.01
C VAL A 72 -8.19 5.88 1.28
N GLU A 73 -8.53 5.29 2.41
CA GLU A 73 -7.89 5.59 3.69
C GLU A 73 -7.06 4.39 4.13
N VAL A 74 -5.77 4.62 4.36
CA VAL A 74 -4.85 3.57 4.84
C VAL A 74 -4.09 4.04 6.06
N VAL A 75 -4.13 3.23 7.11
CA VAL A 75 -3.31 3.44 8.31
C VAL A 75 -2.00 2.68 8.11
N LEU A 76 -0.94 3.43 7.81
CA LEU A 76 0.39 2.87 7.64
C LEU A 76 1.08 2.68 9.00
N PRO A 77 1.73 1.53 9.24
CA PRO A 77 2.71 1.45 10.31
C PRO A 77 3.87 2.42 10.00
N TRP A 78 4.34 3.13 11.02
CA TRP A 78 5.39 4.17 11.06
C TRP A 78 6.76 3.84 10.42
N LEU A 79 6.91 2.72 9.70
CA LEU A 79 8.20 2.08 9.41
C LEU A 79 8.97 2.65 8.21
N LEU A 80 8.47 3.62 7.44
CA LEU A 80 9.26 4.22 6.35
C LEU A 80 10.39 5.14 6.86
N GLN A 81 10.31 5.63 8.10
CA GLN A 81 11.40 6.42 8.70
C GLN A 81 12.58 5.54 9.18
N ARG A 82 12.34 4.30 9.60
CA ARG A 82 13.39 3.38 10.11
C ARG A 82 14.13 2.61 9.02
N PHE A 83 13.49 2.39 7.88
CA PHE A 83 14.16 1.79 6.73
C PHE A 83 15.28 2.67 6.16
N ALA A 84 15.15 4.00 6.24
CA ALA A 84 16.23 4.91 5.88
C ALA A 84 17.46 4.70 6.79
N GLU A 85 17.27 4.57 8.09
CA GLU A 85 18.36 4.35 9.05
C GLU A 85 19.02 2.97 8.90
N VAL A 86 18.22 1.91 8.68
CA VAL A 86 18.75 0.55 8.46
C VAL A 86 19.45 0.42 7.11
N ALA A 87 18.89 1.02 6.05
CA ALA A 87 19.55 1.07 4.75
C ALA A 87 20.86 1.88 4.82
N GLN A 88 20.87 3.00 5.54
CA GLN A 88 22.06 3.82 5.78
C GLN A 88 23.12 3.07 6.62
N ALA A 89 22.70 2.30 7.63
CA ALA A 89 23.58 1.45 8.42
C ALA A 89 24.16 0.29 7.59
N ALA A 90 23.35 -0.34 6.75
CA ALA A 90 23.77 -1.42 5.84
C ALA A 90 24.71 -0.90 4.73
N ILE A 91 24.47 0.30 4.20
CA ILE A 91 25.36 0.97 3.23
C ILE A 91 26.68 1.39 3.90
N LYS A 92 26.65 1.94 5.13
CA LYS A 92 27.89 2.21 5.89
C LYS A 92 28.68 0.94 6.19
N SER A 93 27.99 -0.15 6.53
CA SER A 93 28.58 -1.46 6.82
C SER A 93 29.20 -2.12 5.58
N ARG A 94 28.53 -2.06 4.42
CA ARG A 94 28.97 -2.74 3.18
C ARG A 94 29.76 -1.85 2.22
N GLY A 95 29.62 -0.52 2.30
CA GLY A 95 30.36 0.44 1.46
C GLY A 95 31.86 0.43 1.72
N ASN A 96 32.28 0.13 2.95
CA ASN A 96 33.70 0.02 3.30
C ASN A 96 34.39 -1.22 2.66
N LEU A 97 33.61 -2.27 2.36
CA LEU A 97 34.11 -3.51 1.74
C LEU A 97 34.25 -3.40 0.20
N LEU A 98 33.51 -2.49 -0.44
CA LEU A 98 33.52 -2.33 -1.90
C LEU A 98 34.49 -1.24 -2.40
N LEU A 99 34.97 -0.35 -1.53
CA LEU A 99 35.93 0.71 -1.89
C LEU A 99 37.39 0.40 -1.52
N THR A 100 37.69 -0.80 -1.03
CA THR A 100 39.07 -1.25 -0.71
C THR A 100 39.56 -2.46 -1.49
N LYS A 101 38.74 -3.08 -2.36
CA LYS A 101 39.27 -4.16 -3.20
C LYS A 101 39.94 -3.58 -4.46
N LYS A 102 41.23 -3.27 -4.28
CA LYS A 102 42.20 -3.22 -5.38
C LYS A 102 42.52 -4.66 -5.79
N SER A 103 42.00 -5.11 -6.92
CA SER A 103 42.57 -6.18 -7.74
C SER A 103 42.07 -5.99 -9.16
#